data_AF-Q5IGR1-F1
#
_entry.id   AF-Q5IGR1-F1
#
_cell.length_a   1.000
_cell.length_b   1.000
_cell.length_c   1.000
_cell.angle_alpha   90.00
_cell.angle_beta   90.00
_cell.angle_gamma   90.00
#
_symmetry.space_group_name_H-M   'P 1'
#
loop_
_entity.id
_entity.type
_entity.pdbx_description
1 polymer ?
#
loop_
_entity_poly.entity_id
_entity_poly.type
_entity_poly.pdbx_seq_one_letter_code
_entity_poly.pdbx_strand_id
1 'polypeptide(L)'
;LQEYPEEVEHIFIPSCVVLTRCAGCCNDEMLQCMPTSSYNITMEIKRIKPQRQQNDIFMSFTEHSACECRLKKEVKEQRENVCEPCCDHCSERRKRLFVQDPATCRCSCKHTDEYCKER
;
A
#
# COMPACT_ATOMS: atom_id res chain seq x y z
N LEU A 1 -7.03 6.30 -2.08
CA LEU A 1 -8.22 5.64 -1.51
C LEU A 1 -9.10 5.23 -2.66
N GLN A 2 -9.06 3.96 -3.04
CA GLN A 2 -10.02 3.38 -3.96
C GLN A 2 -10.93 2.52 -3.10
N GLU A 3 -12.22 2.86 -3.05
CA GLU A 3 -13.14 2.34 -2.02
C GLU A 3 -13.44 0.85 -2.18
N TYR A 4 -13.28 0.30 -3.40
CA TYR A 4 -13.51 -1.12 -3.68
C TYR A 4 -12.47 -1.65 -4.69
N PRO A 5 -11.30 -2.14 -4.23
CA PRO A 5 -10.26 -2.69 -5.10
C PRO A 5 -10.63 -4.04 -5.76
N GLU A 6 -11.69 -4.71 -5.30
CA GLU A 6 -12.10 -6.07 -5.72
C GLU A 6 -13.07 -6.11 -6.93
N GLU A 7 -13.51 -4.96 -7.48
CA GLU A 7 -14.61 -4.90 -8.46
C GLU A 7 -14.19 -4.57 -9.91
N VAL A 8 -13.03 -5.07 -10.36
CA VAL A 8 -12.44 -4.74 -11.68
C VAL A 8 -13.23 -5.28 -12.89
N GLU A 9 -14.17 -6.20 -12.67
CA GLU A 9 -14.97 -6.83 -13.74
C GLU A 9 -16.24 -6.05 -14.16
N HIS A 10 -16.54 -4.92 -13.52
CA HIS A 10 -17.81 -4.23 -13.69
C HIS A 10 -17.64 -2.75 -14.06
N ILE A 11 -18.57 -2.24 -14.86
CA ILE A 11 -18.66 -0.80 -15.16
C ILE A 11 -19.73 -0.21 -14.23
N PHE A 12 -19.37 0.86 -13.52
CA PHE A 12 -20.27 1.61 -12.66
C PHE A 12 -20.71 2.91 -13.34
N ILE A 13 -22.00 3.22 -13.27
CA ILE A 13 -22.57 4.47 -13.75
C ILE A 13 -23.33 5.13 -12.59
N PRO A 14 -22.91 6.33 -12.14
CA PRO A 14 -21.72 7.06 -12.59
C PRO A 14 -20.41 6.35 -12.21
N SER A 15 -19.33 6.62 -12.93
CA SER A 15 -18.00 6.06 -12.64
C SER A 15 -17.32 6.76 -11.45
N CYS A 16 -17.78 7.96 -11.10
CA CYS A 16 -17.31 8.73 -9.95
C CYS A 16 -18.50 9.38 -9.25
N VAL A 17 -18.42 9.48 -7.92
CA VAL A 17 -19.39 10.19 -7.08
C VAL A 17 -18.71 11.37 -6.42
N VAL A 18 -19.49 12.42 -6.13
CA VAL A 18 -19.01 13.59 -5.40
C VAL A 18 -19.29 13.36 -3.92
N LEU A 19 -18.24 13.45 -3.10
CA LEU A 19 -18.32 13.24 -1.66
C LEU A 19 -17.61 14.38 -0.93
N THR A 20 -18.19 14.79 0.19
CA THR A 20 -17.57 15.76 1.09
C THR A 20 -16.42 15.11 1.84
N ARG A 21 -15.19 15.60 1.61
CA ARG A 21 -13.98 15.09 2.25
C ARG A 21 -13.14 16.25 2.77
N CYS A 22 -12.50 16.03 3.91
CA CYS A 22 -11.49 16.94 4.45
C CYS A 22 -10.34 17.06 3.46
N ALA A 23 -10.01 18.29 3.09
CA ALA A 23 -8.91 18.64 2.21
C ALA A 23 -8.35 20.00 2.60
N GLY A 24 -7.11 20.29 2.21
CA GLY A 24 -6.44 21.56 2.47
C GLY A 24 -5.18 21.41 3.32
N CYS A 25 -4.49 22.53 3.48
CA CYS A 25 -3.28 22.65 4.29
C CYS A 25 -3.59 23.18 5.70
N CYS A 26 -2.79 22.76 6.67
CA CYS A 26 -2.77 23.32 8.02
C CYS A 26 -1.72 24.43 8.11
N ASN A 27 -1.79 25.24 9.17
CA ASN A 27 -0.83 26.32 9.42
C ASN A 27 0.58 25.82 9.79
N ASP A 28 0.73 24.52 10.04
CA ASP A 28 1.98 23.86 10.42
C ASP A 28 2.13 22.58 9.59
N GLU A 29 3.33 22.37 9.02
CA GLU A 29 3.67 21.21 8.20
C GLU A 29 3.72 19.90 9.00
N MET A 30 3.88 19.97 10.33
CA MET A 30 3.79 18.81 11.23
C MET A 30 2.33 18.36 11.45
N LEU A 31 1.35 19.18 11.06
CA LEU A 31 -0.06 18.87 11.14
C LEU A 31 -0.61 18.37 9.79
N GLN A 32 -1.67 17.58 9.86
CA GLN A 32 -2.45 17.14 8.70
C GLN A 32 -3.95 17.35 8.96
N CYS A 33 -4.67 17.77 7.92
CA CYS A 33 -6.14 17.92 7.97
C CYS A 33 -6.79 16.53 7.99
N MET A 34 -7.44 16.19 9.10
CA MET A 34 -8.03 14.87 9.33
C MET A 34 -9.50 14.98 9.72
N PRO A 35 -10.35 14.01 9.31
CA PRO A 35 -11.74 13.98 9.75
C PRO A 35 -11.84 13.74 11.26
N THR A 36 -12.73 14.47 11.91
CA THR A 36 -13.08 14.29 13.32
C THR A 36 -14.45 13.67 13.49
N SER A 37 -15.33 13.87 12.52
CA SER A 37 -16.62 13.23 12.41
C SER A 37 -16.92 12.87 10.97
N SER A 38 -17.57 11.73 10.78
CA SER A 38 -17.94 11.20 9.47
C SER A 38 -19.27 10.46 9.56
N TYR A 39 -20.01 10.46 8.46
CA TYR A 39 -21.22 9.67 8.31
C TYR A 39 -21.19 8.95 6.96
N ASN A 40 -22.03 7.93 6.81
CA ASN A 40 -22.15 7.22 5.54
C ASN A 40 -23.39 7.69 4.79
N ILE A 41 -23.24 7.91 3.48
CA ILE A 41 -24.31 8.14 2.52
C ILE A 41 -24.44 6.91 1.64
N THR A 42 -25.67 6.52 1.31
CA THR A 42 -25.96 5.45 0.37
C THR A 42 -26.45 6.04 -0.94
N MET A 43 -25.85 5.63 -2.05
CA MET A 43 -26.25 6.04 -3.40
C MET A 43 -26.62 4.81 -4.23
N GLU A 44 -27.61 4.99 -5.10
CA GLU A 44 -27.96 4.01 -6.11
C GLU A 44 -27.00 4.16 -7.30
N ILE A 45 -26.28 3.07 -7.62
CA ILE A 45 -25.28 3.01 -8.67
C ILE A 45 -25.68 1.90 -9.64
N LYS A 46 -25.62 2.18 -10.94
CA LYS A 46 -25.87 1.16 -11.95
C LYS A 46 -24.60 0.33 -12.18
N ARG A 47 -24.70 -0.97 -11.99
CA ARG A 47 -23.61 -1.95 -12.21
C ARG A 47 -23.87 -2.71 -13.50
N ILE A 48 -22.94 -2.62 -14.44
CA ILE A 48 -23.01 -3.27 -15.76
C ILE A 48 -21.96 -4.38 -15.84
N LYS A 49 -22.42 -5.59 -16.16
CA LYS A 49 -21.56 -6.75 -16.47
C LYS A 49 -21.18 -6.76 -17.96
N PRO A 50 -20.02 -7.32 -18.34
CA PRO A 50 -19.60 -7.43 -19.74
C PRO A 50 -20.62 -8.16 -20.65
N GLN A 51 -21.38 -9.10 -20.08
CA GLN A 51 -22.45 -9.84 -20.76
C GLN A 51 -23.78 -9.06 -20.88
N ARG A 52 -23.76 -7.71 -20.73
CA ARG A 52 -24.91 -6.78 -20.84
C ARG A 52 -26.02 -6.93 -19.79
N GLN A 53 -25.82 -7.71 -18.73
CA GLN A 53 -26.71 -7.64 -17.56
C GLN A 53 -26.43 -6.33 -16.79
N GLN A 54 -27.51 -5.61 -16.46
CA GLN A 54 -27.45 -4.34 -15.73
C GLN A 54 -28.37 -4.45 -14.52
N ASN A 55 -27.83 -4.14 -13.34
CA ASN A 55 -28.61 -4.08 -12.11
C ASN A 55 -28.29 -2.79 -11.37
N ASP A 56 -29.28 -2.24 -10.70
CA ASP A 56 -29.10 -1.11 -9.79
C ASP A 56 -28.75 -1.66 -8.40
N ILE A 57 -27.66 -1.14 -7.83
CA ILE A 57 -27.13 -1.55 -6.53
C ILE A 57 -27.01 -0.33 -5.62
N PHE A 58 -27.14 -0.55 -4.31
CA PHE A 58 -26.85 0.49 -3.34
C PHE A 58 -25.41 0.35 -2.87
N MET A 59 -24.64 1.42 -3.04
CA MET A 59 -23.28 1.53 -2.53
C MET A 59 -23.24 2.57 -1.41
N SER A 60 -22.40 2.33 -0.39
CA SER A 60 -22.27 3.23 0.75
C SER A 60 -20.90 3.89 0.76
N PHE A 61 -20.90 5.20 0.91
CA PHE A 61 -19.72 6.06 0.84
C PHE A 61 -19.60 6.86 2.13
N THR A 62 -18.38 7.09 2.61
CA THR A 62 -18.16 7.90 3.81
C THR A 62 -17.99 9.38 3.43
N GLU A 63 -18.73 10.28 4.06
CA GLU A 63 -18.53 11.72 4.00
C GLU A 63 -17.99 12.24 5.33
N HIS A 64 -17.18 13.29 5.27
CA HIS A 64 -16.63 13.96 6.44
C HIS A 64 -17.52 15.15 6.80
N SER A 65 -18.03 15.21 8.03
CA SER A 65 -18.86 16.31 8.52
C SER A 65 -18.08 17.36 9.31
N ALA A 66 -16.89 17.01 9.82
CA ALA A 66 -16.01 17.92 10.53
C ALA A 66 -14.54 17.53 10.33
N CYS A 67 -13.65 18.53 10.32
CA CYS A 67 -12.22 18.39 10.05
C CYS A 67 -11.40 19.23 11.03
N GLU A 68 -10.26 18.70 11.47
CA GLU A 68 -9.30 19.42 12.32
C GLU A 68 -7.86 19.13 11.89
N CYS A 69 -6.96 20.07 12.17
CA CYS A 69 -5.53 19.88 12.02
C CYS A 69 -4.98 19.09 13.22
N ARG A 70 -4.46 17.89 12.97
CA ARG A 70 -3.88 17.00 14.00
C ARG A 70 -2.46 16.60 13.62
N LEU A 71 -1.64 16.27 14.63
CA LEU A 71 -0.26 15.84 14.42
C LEU A 71 -0.20 14.62 13.49
N LYS A 72 0.70 14.67 12.52
CA LYS A 72 1.03 13.53 11.66
C LYS A 72 1.53 12.39 12.54
N LYS A 73 0.96 11.18 12.38
CA LYS A 73 1.56 9.99 12.99
C LYS A 73 2.84 9.70 12.22
N GLU A 74 3.99 9.73 12.89
CA GLU A 74 5.23 9.23 12.32
C GLU A 74 5.00 7.76 11.94
N VAL A 75 4.86 7.50 10.64
CA VAL A 75 5.03 6.15 10.13
C VAL A 75 6.51 5.88 10.42
N LYS A 76 6.79 5.01 11.40
CA LYS A 76 8.08 4.36 11.47
C LYS A 76 8.21 3.63 10.14
N GLU A 77 8.81 4.28 9.15
CA GLU A 77 9.38 3.59 8.01
C GLU A 77 10.18 2.46 8.64
N GLN A 78 9.74 1.23 8.40
CA GLN A 78 10.60 0.10 8.64
C GLN A 78 11.78 0.40 7.73
N ARG A 79 12.84 0.98 8.30
CA ARG A 79 14.14 1.02 7.65
C ARG A 79 14.39 -0.44 7.32
N GLU A 80 14.27 -0.80 6.04
CA GLU A 80 14.78 -2.08 5.59
C GLU A 80 16.18 -2.17 6.17
N ASN A 81 16.44 -3.19 6.98
CA ASN A 81 17.77 -3.42 7.48
C ASN A 81 18.62 -3.65 6.24
N VAL A 82 19.39 -2.64 5.82
CA VAL A 82 20.30 -2.77 4.69
C VAL A 82 21.37 -3.75 5.15
N CYS A 83 21.18 -5.03 4.82
CA CYS A 83 22.13 -6.06 5.15
C CYS A 83 23.41 -5.84 4.34
N GLU A 84 24.56 -5.99 4.98
CA GLU A 84 25.84 -5.99 4.26
C GLU A 84 25.93 -7.23 3.36
N PRO A 85 26.62 -7.14 2.21
CA PRO A 85 26.80 -8.29 1.32
C PRO A 85 27.52 -9.43 2.04
N CYS A 86 27.16 -10.69 1.75
CA CYS A 86 27.86 -11.86 2.29
C CYS A 86 29.35 -11.93 1.90
N CYS A 87 29.77 -11.16 0.89
CA CYS A 87 31.16 -10.96 0.53
C CYS A 87 31.33 -9.68 -0.32
N ASP A 88 32.20 -8.77 0.13
CA ASP A 88 32.42 -7.47 -0.52
C ASP A 88 33.40 -7.52 -1.70
N HIS A 89 34.38 -8.42 -1.67
CA HIS A 89 35.45 -8.54 -2.67
C HIS A 89 35.36 -9.82 -3.50
N CYS A 90 34.15 -10.30 -3.72
CA CYS A 90 33.87 -11.50 -4.52
C CYS A 90 33.38 -11.14 -5.92
N SER A 91 33.73 -11.97 -6.91
CA SER A 91 33.12 -11.89 -8.25
C SER A 91 31.60 -12.09 -8.15
N GLU A 92 30.83 -11.52 -9.08
CA GLU A 92 29.37 -11.72 -9.16
C GLU A 92 28.98 -13.21 -9.21
N ARG A 93 29.83 -14.04 -9.82
CA ARG A 93 29.63 -15.49 -9.88
C ARG A 93 29.70 -16.14 -8.50
N ARG A 94 30.59 -15.65 -7.64
CA ARG A 94 30.76 -16.12 -6.26
C ARG A 94 29.68 -15.56 -5.33
N LYS A 95 29.25 -14.30 -5.50
CA LYS A 95 28.13 -13.72 -4.73
C LYS A 95 26.86 -14.56 -4.85
N ARG A 96 26.58 -15.12 -6.04
CA ARG A 96 25.41 -15.99 -6.29
C ARG A 96 25.42 -17.31 -5.51
N LEU A 97 26.54 -17.70 -4.90
CA LEU A 97 26.64 -18.92 -4.11
C LEU A 97 26.10 -18.75 -2.68
N PHE A 98 25.90 -17.51 -2.23
CA PHE A 98 25.40 -17.22 -0.88
C PHE A 98 23.90 -16.90 -0.89
N VAL A 99 23.22 -17.26 0.19
CA VAL A 99 21.85 -16.85 0.52
C VAL A 99 21.92 -16.02 1.79
N GLN A 100 21.25 -14.88 1.80
CA GLN A 100 21.14 -14.01 2.96
C GLN A 100 19.72 -14.05 3.51
N ASP A 101 19.59 -14.24 4.83
CA ASP A 101 18.33 -14.08 5.53
C ASP A 101 17.98 -12.58 5.65
N PRO A 102 16.84 -12.12 5.11
CA PRO A 102 16.46 -10.70 5.11
C PRO A 102 16.09 -10.16 6.50
N ALA A 103 15.78 -11.01 7.48
CA ALA A 103 15.47 -10.60 8.85
C ALA A 103 16.70 -10.58 9.75
N THR A 104 17.65 -11.51 9.55
CA THR A 104 18.84 -11.66 10.41
C THR A 104 20.15 -11.24 9.75
N CYS A 105 20.14 -10.94 8.45
CA CYS A 105 21.32 -10.71 7.61
C CYS A 105 22.33 -11.86 7.58
N ARG A 106 21.96 -13.05 8.09
CA ARG A 106 22.85 -14.21 8.16
C ARG A 106 23.09 -14.77 6.76
N CYS A 107 24.36 -15.02 6.45
CA CYS A 107 24.79 -15.60 5.19
C CYS A 107 25.01 -17.11 5.30
N SER A 108 24.53 -17.87 4.32
CA SER A 108 24.75 -19.31 4.19
C SER A 108 25.15 -19.68 2.76
N CYS A 109 25.91 -20.76 2.59
CA CYS A 109 26.23 -21.31 1.27
C CYS A 109 25.01 -22.07 0.71
N LYS A 110 24.73 -21.92 -0.59
CA LYS A 110 23.69 -22.70 -1.30
C LYS A 110 24.03 -24.18 -1.43
N HIS A 111 25.32 -24.49 -1.44
CA HIS A 111 25.86 -25.84 -1.58
C HIS A 111 26.60 -26.21 -0.29
N THR A 112 27.76 -26.88 -0.40
CA THR A 112 28.64 -27.14 0.74
C THR A 112 29.57 -25.95 0.98
N ASP A 113 29.94 -25.71 2.24
CA ASP A 113 30.87 -24.63 2.60
C ASP A 113 32.22 -24.76 1.86
N GLU A 114 32.65 -25.97 1.58
CA GLU A 114 33.85 -26.27 0.78
C GLU A 114 33.72 -25.74 -0.65
N TYR A 115 32.58 -25.97 -1.30
CA TYR A 115 32.31 -25.49 -2.67
C TYR A 115 32.32 -23.95 -2.76
N CYS A 116 31.78 -23.27 -1.74
CA CYS A 116 31.80 -21.79 -1.67
C CYS A 116 33.20 -21.21 -1.38
N LYS A 117 34.11 -21.99 -0.79
CA LYS A 117 35.50 -21.60 -0.49
C LYS A 117 36.43 -21.74 -1.70
N GLU A 118 36.21 -22.77 -2.53
CA GLU A 118 37.07 -23.10 -3.68
C GLU A 118 36.84 -22.22 -4.93
N ARG A 119 35.75 -21.43 -4.97
CA ARG A 119 35.36 -20.60 -6.11
C ARG A 119 35.47 -19.11 -5.80
#